data_AF-A0A6I0KFU7-F1
#
_entry.id   AF-A0A6I0KFU7-F1
#
_cell.length_a   1.000
_cell.length_b   1.000
_cell.length_c   1.000
_cell.angle_alpha   90.00
_cell.angle_beta   90.00
_cell.angle_gamma   90.00
#
_symmetry.space_group_name_H-M   'P 1'
#
loop_
_entity.id
_entity.type
_entity.pdbx_description
1 polymer ?
#
loop_
_entity_poly.entity_id
_entity_poly.type
_entity_poly.pdbx_seq_one_letter_code
_entity_poly.pdbx_strand_id
1 'polypeptide(L)'
;GTSYSLYVEDNTGWGVLALYSYGDVELGGGWPGIQVSETKEINGTTYKCFHLTPACTNKNVNLIFNNNNGGSQLKDYNLTIDRDYYLRISEAGCNEIKDCTVYVQDNSGWEALTLYGWGDAELGGGWPGMQVTGTKEVNGMTYKYFDLSEHIGKNVNLIFNNNGGGQQIEDGGLYTALIGDIYFSITATSYEKLPKP
;
A
#
# COMPACT_ATOMS: atom_id res chain seq x y z
N GLY A 1 -8.13 -16.63 -17.07
CA GLY A 1 -6.84 -15.97 -17.34
C GLY A 1 -6.49 -15.09 -16.16
N THR A 2 -5.22 -14.75 -15.98
CA THR A 2 -4.78 -13.81 -14.94
C THR A 2 -5.47 -12.45 -15.15
N SER A 3 -5.93 -11.83 -14.07
CA SER A 3 -6.52 -10.49 -14.04
C SER A 3 -5.85 -9.69 -12.93
N TYR A 4 -5.75 -8.38 -13.14
CA TYR A 4 -5.15 -7.45 -12.20
C TYR A 4 -6.14 -6.35 -11.81
N SER A 5 -5.84 -5.66 -10.73
CA SER A 5 -6.63 -4.54 -10.22
C SER A 5 -5.78 -3.27 -10.07
N LEU A 6 -6.44 -2.13 -10.23
CA LEU A 6 -5.88 -0.84 -9.84
C LEU A 6 -6.52 -0.42 -8.52
N TYR A 7 -5.70 -0.17 -7.51
CA TYR A 7 -6.09 0.33 -6.19
C TYR A 7 -5.75 1.81 -6.12
N VAL A 8 -6.75 2.66 -5.99
CA VAL A 8 -6.57 4.11 -6.13
C VAL A 8 -6.87 4.83 -4.83
N GLU A 9 -5.84 5.42 -4.22
CA GLU A 9 -5.96 6.41 -3.15
C GLU A 9 -6.39 7.75 -3.79
N ASP A 10 -7.67 8.08 -3.65
CA ASP A 10 -8.28 9.23 -4.30
C ASP A 10 -8.32 10.47 -3.39
N ASN A 11 -7.41 11.41 -3.66
CA ASN A 11 -7.30 12.70 -2.99
C ASN A 11 -7.73 13.86 -3.91
N THR A 12 -8.59 13.62 -4.90
CA THR A 12 -9.08 14.66 -5.84
C THR A 12 -10.22 15.51 -5.29
N GLY A 13 -10.93 15.02 -4.27
CA GLY A 13 -12.17 15.63 -3.79
C GLY A 13 -13.39 15.41 -4.69
N TRP A 14 -13.28 14.60 -5.75
CA TRP A 14 -14.41 14.30 -6.63
C TRP A 14 -15.45 13.39 -5.95
N GLY A 15 -16.73 13.70 -6.19
CA GLY A 15 -17.85 12.90 -5.65
C GLY A 15 -17.96 11.53 -6.30
N VAL A 16 -17.60 11.41 -7.59
CA VAL A 16 -17.59 10.14 -8.34
C VAL A 16 -16.27 10.05 -9.09
N LEU A 17 -15.69 8.85 -9.14
CA LEU A 17 -14.47 8.56 -9.89
C LEU A 17 -14.78 7.52 -10.98
N ALA A 18 -14.34 7.80 -12.20
CA ALA A 18 -14.35 6.86 -13.32
C ALA A 18 -12.94 6.77 -13.92
N LEU A 19 -12.70 5.67 -14.63
CA LEU A 19 -11.42 5.38 -15.28
C LEU A 19 -11.66 5.04 -16.75
N TYR A 20 -11.16 5.91 -17.61
CA TYR A 20 -11.03 5.64 -19.04
C TYR A 20 -9.61 5.16 -19.36
N SER A 21 -9.45 4.38 -20.42
CA SER A 21 -8.14 4.11 -20.99
C SER A 21 -8.19 4.09 -22.51
N TYR A 22 -7.03 4.32 -23.13
CA TYR A 22 -6.78 4.06 -24.54
C TYR A 22 -5.37 3.51 -24.74
N GLY A 23 -5.04 3.08 -25.95
CA GLY A 23 -3.81 2.37 -26.27
C GLY A 23 -4.15 0.95 -26.73
N ASP A 24 -3.56 -0.06 -26.09
CA ASP A 24 -3.82 -1.46 -26.44
C ASP A 24 -5.22 -1.94 -26.04
N VAL A 25 -5.85 -1.28 -25.06
CA VAL A 25 -7.21 -1.58 -24.59
C VAL A 25 -7.95 -0.29 -24.25
N GLU A 26 -9.20 -0.22 -24.69
CA GLU A 26 -10.17 0.80 -24.28
C GLU A 26 -11.09 0.25 -23.19
N LEU A 27 -10.94 0.76 -21.96
CA LEU A 27 -11.78 0.36 -20.83
C LEU A 27 -13.16 1.02 -20.92
N GLY A 28 -14.22 0.22 -20.81
CA GLY A 28 -15.61 0.70 -20.78
C GLY A 28 -16.24 0.94 -22.15
N GLY A 29 -15.53 0.68 -23.25
CA GLY A 29 -16.05 0.83 -24.62
C GLY A 29 -16.28 2.28 -25.06
N GLY A 30 -15.76 3.24 -24.29
CA GLY A 30 -15.86 4.67 -24.56
C GLY A 30 -15.79 5.49 -23.27
N TRP A 31 -15.68 6.80 -23.44
CA TRP A 31 -15.74 7.77 -22.34
C TRP A 31 -17.08 7.68 -21.60
N PRO A 32 -17.13 7.75 -20.24
CA PRO A 32 -16.06 8.07 -19.29
C PRO A 32 -15.26 6.85 -18.79
N GLY A 33 -15.46 5.69 -19.42
CA GLY A 33 -14.82 4.43 -19.06
C GLY A 33 -15.56 3.66 -17.97
N ILE A 34 -14.81 2.84 -17.24
CA ILE A 34 -15.34 1.97 -16.18
C ILE A 34 -15.51 2.72 -14.86
N GLN A 35 -16.43 2.25 -14.03
CA GLN A 35 -16.68 2.79 -12.69
C GLN A 35 -15.89 2.00 -11.63
N VAL A 36 -15.75 2.61 -10.44
CA VAL A 36 -15.21 1.93 -9.26
C VAL A 36 -15.99 0.64 -9.00
N SER A 37 -15.26 -0.48 -8.91
CA SER A 37 -15.84 -1.80 -8.69
C SER A 37 -16.18 -2.04 -7.21
N GLU A 38 -15.26 -1.65 -6.32
CA GLU A 38 -15.43 -1.72 -4.87
C GLU A 38 -14.52 -0.70 -4.17
N THR A 39 -14.70 -0.54 -2.85
CA THR A 39 -13.74 0.15 -1.99
C THR A 39 -13.12 -0.82 -1.00
N LYS A 40 -11.81 -0.74 -0.81
CA LYS A 40 -11.06 -1.59 0.11
C LYS A 40 -10.23 -0.76 1.08
N GLU A 41 -10.33 -1.05 2.37
CA GLU A 41 -9.45 -0.44 3.38
C GLU A 41 -8.14 -1.25 3.48
N ILE A 42 -7.01 -0.56 3.33
CA ILE A 42 -5.67 -1.14 3.50
C ILE A 42 -4.86 -0.16 4.34
N ASN A 43 -4.39 -0.60 5.51
CA ASN A 43 -3.55 0.20 6.41
C ASN A 43 -4.13 1.59 6.74
N GLY A 44 -5.45 1.64 6.99
CA GLY A 44 -6.15 2.89 7.30
C GLY A 44 -6.35 3.82 6.11
N THR A 45 -6.00 3.40 4.89
CA THR A 45 -6.26 4.13 3.65
C THR A 45 -7.37 3.42 2.87
N THR A 46 -8.39 4.16 2.47
CA THR A 46 -9.46 3.65 1.60
C THR A 46 -9.07 3.76 0.14
N TYR A 47 -9.00 2.62 -0.54
CA TYR A 47 -8.70 2.53 -1.97
C TYR A 47 -9.97 2.28 -2.78
N LYS A 48 -10.17 3.07 -3.83
CA LYS A 48 -11.15 2.79 -4.89
C LYS A 48 -10.55 1.78 -5.86
N CYS A 49 -11.21 0.64 -6.05
CA CYS A 49 -10.66 -0.48 -6.80
C CYS A 49 -11.32 -0.57 -8.19
N PHE A 50 -10.49 -0.76 -9.22
CA PHE A 50 -10.94 -1.08 -10.58
C PHE A 50 -10.46 -2.48 -10.92
N HIS A 51 -11.38 -3.45 -10.99
CA HIS A 51 -11.03 -4.82 -11.40
C HIS A 51 -10.98 -4.90 -12.92
N LEU A 52 -9.84 -5.30 -13.45
CA LEU A 52 -9.63 -5.40 -14.89
C LEU A 52 -9.92 -6.82 -15.36
N THR A 53 -10.38 -6.94 -16.60
CA THR A 53 -10.61 -8.26 -17.20
C THR A 53 -9.29 -8.90 -17.62
N PRO A 54 -9.22 -10.23 -17.77
CA PRO A 54 -8.02 -10.90 -18.28
C PRO A 54 -7.55 -10.43 -19.66
N ALA A 55 -8.42 -9.79 -20.45
CA ALA A 55 -8.05 -9.22 -21.75
C ALA A 55 -7.10 -8.01 -21.63
N CYS A 56 -7.04 -7.40 -20.45
CA CYS A 56 -6.19 -6.25 -20.15
C CYS A 56 -4.74 -6.66 -19.82
N THR A 57 -4.48 -7.93 -19.53
CA THR A 57 -3.17 -8.40 -19.07
C THR A 57 -2.07 -8.18 -20.13
N ASN A 58 -0.95 -7.60 -19.68
CA ASN A 58 0.22 -7.19 -20.46
C ASN A 58 -0.06 -6.15 -21.55
N LYS A 59 -1.12 -5.36 -21.40
CA LYS A 59 -1.50 -4.28 -22.33
C LYS A 59 -0.90 -2.97 -21.85
N ASN A 60 -0.28 -2.21 -22.75
CA ASN A 60 0.15 -0.85 -22.46
C ASN A 60 -1.01 0.11 -22.71
N VAL A 61 -1.36 0.89 -21.69
CA VAL A 61 -2.50 1.79 -21.72
C VAL A 61 -2.12 3.15 -21.16
N ASN A 62 -2.79 4.18 -21.68
CA ASN A 62 -2.86 5.48 -21.05
C ASN A 62 -4.17 5.57 -20.27
N LEU A 63 -4.06 5.75 -18.95
CA LEU A 63 -5.18 5.89 -18.03
C LEU A 63 -5.60 7.35 -17.91
N ILE A 64 -6.90 7.61 -17.88
CA ILE A 64 -7.48 8.92 -17.58
C ILE A 64 -8.50 8.77 -16.46
N PHE A 65 -8.14 9.23 -15.27
CA PHE A 65 -9.07 9.39 -14.15
C PHE A 65 -9.93 10.62 -14.38
N ASN A 66 -11.25 10.47 -14.23
CA ASN A 66 -12.20 11.55 -14.46
C ASN A 66 -13.37 11.50 -13.46
N ASN A 67 -14.07 12.63 -13.33
CA ASN A 67 -15.21 12.75 -12.43
C ASN A 67 -16.54 12.28 -13.05
N ASN A 68 -16.50 11.25 -13.90
CA ASN A 68 -17.65 10.58 -14.52
C ASN A 68 -18.60 11.55 -15.27
N ASN A 69 -18.09 12.22 -16.31
CA ASN A 69 -18.79 13.27 -17.06
C ASN A 69 -19.11 14.56 -16.27
N GLY A 70 -18.53 14.76 -15.08
CA GLY A 70 -18.62 16.02 -14.33
C GLY A 70 -17.70 17.14 -14.85
N GLY A 71 -17.10 17.00 -16.04
CA GLY A 71 -16.26 18.02 -16.68
C GLY A 71 -14.84 18.17 -16.15
N SER A 72 -14.36 17.28 -15.27
CA SER A 72 -12.97 17.29 -14.77
C SER A 72 -12.28 15.95 -15.01
N GLN A 73 -11.00 16.02 -15.35
CA GLN A 73 -10.13 14.86 -15.56
C GLN A 73 -8.68 15.18 -15.19
N LEU A 74 -7.90 14.15 -14.87
CA LEU A 74 -6.46 14.26 -14.71
C LEU A 74 -5.75 14.12 -16.06
N LYS A 75 -4.47 14.45 -16.09
CA LYS A 75 -3.59 14.11 -17.21
C LYS A 75 -3.41 12.59 -17.33
N ASP A 76 -3.11 12.17 -18.54
CA ASP A 76 -2.88 10.77 -18.89
C ASP A 76 -1.74 10.16 -18.07
N TYR A 77 -1.92 8.92 -17.63
CA TYR A 77 -0.93 8.14 -16.91
C TYR A 77 -0.66 6.82 -17.64
N ASN A 78 0.53 6.66 -18.20
CA ASN A 78 0.89 5.46 -18.96
C ASN A 78 1.38 4.34 -18.04
N LEU A 79 0.89 3.12 -18.23
CA LEU A 79 1.44 1.92 -17.60
C LEU A 79 1.18 0.66 -18.44
N THR A 80 1.88 -0.42 -18.11
CA THR A 80 1.58 -1.77 -18.62
C THR A 80 0.86 -2.56 -17.53
N ILE A 81 -0.26 -3.19 -17.87
CA ILE A 81 -1.09 -3.92 -16.90
C ILE A 81 -0.52 -5.33 -16.70
N ASP A 82 0.59 -5.44 -15.98
CA ASP A 82 1.35 -6.67 -15.74
C ASP A 82 1.29 -7.18 -14.29
N ARG A 83 0.67 -6.41 -13.39
CA ARG A 83 0.44 -6.71 -11.98
C ARG A 83 -0.67 -5.81 -11.41
N ASP A 84 -0.98 -6.00 -10.14
CA ASP A 84 -1.75 -5.01 -9.40
C ASP A 84 -0.93 -3.71 -9.22
N TYR A 85 -1.60 -2.58 -9.36
CA TYR A 85 -1.00 -1.26 -9.16
C TYR A 85 -1.69 -0.53 -8.02
N TYR A 86 -0.90 0.13 -7.17
CA TYR A 86 -1.35 1.04 -6.14
C TYR A 86 -1.04 2.46 -6.61
N LEU A 87 -2.07 3.25 -6.85
CA LEU A 87 -1.95 4.59 -7.42
C LEU A 87 -2.47 5.61 -6.41
N ARG A 88 -1.84 6.77 -6.35
CA ARG A 88 -2.32 7.95 -5.63
C ARG A 88 -2.66 9.01 -6.66
N ILE A 89 -3.89 9.52 -6.57
CA ILE A 89 -4.37 10.60 -7.43
C ILE A 89 -4.72 11.83 -6.61
N SER A 90 -4.44 13.00 -7.16
CA SER A 90 -4.84 14.31 -6.62
C SER A 90 -4.96 15.30 -7.77
N GLU A 91 -5.25 16.57 -7.49
CA GLU A 91 -5.20 17.64 -8.49
C GLU A 91 -3.83 17.74 -9.19
N ALA A 92 -2.75 17.28 -8.55
CA ALA A 92 -1.42 17.25 -9.14
C ALA A 92 -1.24 16.17 -10.21
N GLY A 93 -2.14 15.20 -10.29
CA GLY A 93 -2.11 14.08 -11.24
C GLY A 93 -2.11 12.71 -10.58
N CYS A 94 -1.65 11.71 -11.31
CA CYS A 94 -1.57 10.31 -10.89
C CYS A 94 -0.11 9.89 -10.71
N ASN A 95 0.19 9.19 -9.61
CA ASN A 95 1.49 8.59 -9.35
C ASN A 95 1.31 7.19 -8.78
N GLU A 96 2.24 6.29 -9.08
CA GLU A 96 2.32 5.01 -8.39
C GLU A 96 2.86 5.18 -6.96
N ILE A 97 2.23 4.49 -6.01
CA ILE A 97 2.67 4.37 -4.63
C ILE A 97 3.85 3.39 -4.62
N LYS A 98 5.04 3.92 -4.30
CA LYS A 98 6.32 3.19 -4.29
C LYS A 98 7.01 3.21 -2.93
N ASP A 99 6.30 3.69 -1.92
CA ASP A 99 6.71 3.73 -0.54
C ASP A 99 5.90 2.74 0.31
N CYS A 100 6.60 2.03 1.20
CA CYS A 100 6.00 1.30 2.30
C CYS A 100 6.85 1.50 3.55
N THR A 101 6.28 2.09 4.60
CA THR A 101 7.00 2.32 5.85
C THR A 101 6.20 1.79 7.03
N VAL A 102 6.85 1.00 7.88
CA VAL A 102 6.29 0.60 9.18
C VAL A 102 6.85 1.52 10.25
N TYR A 103 5.99 2.28 10.90
CA TYR A 103 6.31 3.15 12.03
C TYR A 103 5.89 2.50 13.35
N VAL A 104 6.77 2.58 14.35
CA VAL A 104 6.59 1.90 15.64
C VAL A 104 6.84 2.87 16.79
N GLN A 105 5.84 3.04 17.64
CA GLN A 105 6.00 3.58 18.99
C GLN A 105 6.51 2.43 19.87
N ASP A 106 7.82 2.44 20.10
CA ASP A 106 8.48 1.35 20.83
C ASP A 106 8.46 1.60 22.33
N ASN A 107 7.50 0.98 23.02
CA ASN A 107 7.38 0.96 24.48
C ASN A 107 7.76 -0.42 25.05
N SER A 108 8.54 -1.22 24.31
CA SER A 108 8.89 -2.58 24.71
C SER A 108 9.91 -2.65 25.85
N GLY A 109 10.75 -1.64 25.99
CA GLY A 109 11.92 -1.68 26.86
C GLY A 109 13.06 -2.55 26.31
N TRP A 110 12.98 -3.01 25.06
CA TRP A 110 14.07 -3.74 24.43
C TRP A 110 15.24 -2.82 24.06
N GLU A 111 16.46 -3.31 24.25
CA GLU A 111 17.69 -2.62 23.85
C GLU A 111 17.78 -2.45 22.32
N ALA A 112 17.31 -3.45 21.57
CA ALA A 112 17.30 -3.42 20.11
C ALA A 112 15.97 -3.99 19.58
N LEU A 113 15.33 -3.24 18.69
CA LEU A 113 14.10 -3.63 18.01
C LEU A 113 14.43 -4.10 16.60
N THR A 114 13.89 -5.25 16.21
CA THR A 114 13.93 -5.77 14.83
C THR A 114 12.55 -6.21 14.36
N LEU A 115 12.38 -6.23 13.04
CA LEU A 115 11.15 -6.67 12.38
C LEU A 115 11.45 -7.87 11.50
N TYR A 116 10.90 -9.02 11.85
CA TYR A 116 10.89 -10.19 10.99
C TYR A 116 9.56 -10.27 10.24
N GLY A 117 9.59 -10.73 8.99
CA GLY A 117 8.36 -10.98 8.25
C GLY A 117 8.48 -12.16 7.31
N TRP A 118 7.37 -12.86 7.12
CA TRP A 118 7.26 -14.04 6.24
C TRP A 118 5.91 -14.07 5.51
N GLY A 119 5.84 -14.75 4.37
CA GLY A 119 4.66 -14.79 3.51
C GLY A 119 5.08 -14.66 2.05
N ASP A 120 4.55 -13.66 1.36
CA ASP A 120 4.96 -13.36 -0.03
C ASP A 120 6.40 -12.84 -0.14
N ALA A 121 6.99 -12.43 0.98
CA ALA A 121 8.38 -12.01 1.11
C ALA A 121 8.92 -12.41 2.50
N GLU A 122 10.22 -12.68 2.57
CA GLU A 122 10.97 -12.83 3.83
C GLU A 122 11.78 -11.55 4.09
N LEU A 123 11.50 -10.87 5.20
CA LEU A 123 12.13 -9.59 5.53
C LEU A 123 13.44 -9.82 6.29
N GLY A 124 14.54 -9.25 5.79
CA GLY A 124 15.85 -9.34 6.43
C GLY A 124 16.62 -10.65 6.22
N GLY A 125 16.14 -11.54 5.34
CA GLY A 125 16.86 -12.77 4.93
C GLY A 125 16.92 -13.87 6.00
N GLY A 126 16.11 -13.76 7.05
CA GLY A 126 16.00 -14.73 8.14
C GLY A 126 15.81 -14.06 9.49
N TRP A 127 15.55 -14.86 10.53
CA TRP A 127 15.49 -14.37 11.91
C TRP A 127 16.83 -13.74 12.34
N PRO A 128 16.86 -12.56 13.02
CA PRO A 128 15.74 -11.84 13.65
C PRO A 128 15.01 -10.84 12.75
N GLY A 129 15.27 -10.87 11.46
CA GLY A 129 14.72 -9.95 10.47
C GLY A 129 15.58 -8.70 10.33
N MET A 130 14.94 -7.63 9.86
CA MET A 130 15.63 -6.39 9.55
C MET A 130 15.77 -5.47 10.77
N GLN A 131 16.84 -4.68 10.77
CA GLN A 131 17.09 -3.64 11.76
C GLN A 131 16.21 -2.40 11.48
N VAL A 132 15.96 -1.63 12.54
CA VAL A 132 15.31 -0.31 12.42
C VAL A 132 16.12 0.55 11.44
N THR A 133 15.45 1.12 10.45
CA THR A 133 16.06 2.01 9.45
C THR A 133 16.45 3.35 10.08
N GLY A 134 15.61 3.87 10.97
CA GLY A 134 15.88 5.10 11.70
C GLY A 134 14.72 5.53 12.59
N THR A 135 14.71 6.80 12.98
CA THR A 135 13.60 7.43 13.71
C THR A 135 13.03 8.59 12.92
N LYS A 136 11.73 8.83 13.04
CA LYS A 136 11.04 9.96 12.41
C LYS A 136 9.99 10.53 13.34
N GLU A 137 9.87 11.87 13.34
CA GLU A 137 8.78 12.56 14.03
C GLU A 137 7.56 12.68 13.10
N VAL A 138 6.39 12.26 13.57
CA VAL A 138 5.10 12.39 12.88
C VAL A 138 4.09 12.94 13.88
N ASN A 139 3.48 14.08 13.56
CA ASN A 139 2.50 14.78 14.41
C ASN A 139 2.94 14.93 15.89
N GLY A 140 4.22 15.27 16.11
CA GLY A 140 4.79 15.48 17.45
C GLY A 140 5.15 14.21 18.22
N MET A 141 5.05 13.04 17.59
CA MET A 141 5.47 11.76 18.17
C MET A 141 6.66 11.16 17.41
N THR A 142 7.65 10.66 18.16
CA THR A 142 8.81 9.98 17.58
C THR A 142 8.51 8.49 17.40
N TYR A 143 8.67 8.01 16.17
CA TYR A 143 8.56 6.61 15.81
C TYR A 143 9.93 6.06 15.40
N LYS A 144 10.23 4.82 15.76
CA LYS A 144 11.19 4.00 15.01
C LYS A 144 10.53 3.60 13.70
N TYR A 145 11.30 3.47 12.61
CA TYR A 145 10.71 3.05 11.34
C TYR A 145 11.55 2.01 10.59
N PHE A 146 10.84 1.21 9.80
CA PHE A 146 11.39 0.25 8.84
C PHE A 146 10.94 0.64 7.44
N ASP A 147 11.88 0.85 6.54
CA ASP A 147 11.60 1.03 5.12
C ASP A 147 11.42 -0.35 4.45
N LEU A 148 10.22 -0.60 3.93
CA LEU A 148 9.80 -1.83 3.27
C LEU A 148 9.47 -1.60 1.80
N SER A 149 9.92 -0.49 1.21
CA SER A 149 9.55 -0.09 -0.15
C SER A 149 9.95 -1.13 -1.22
N GLU A 150 10.96 -1.97 -0.96
CA GLU A 150 11.35 -3.08 -1.84
C GLU A 150 10.32 -4.23 -1.90
N HIS A 151 9.37 -4.26 -0.95
CA HIS A 151 8.40 -5.35 -0.81
C HIS A 151 6.95 -4.90 -1.07
N ILE A 152 6.76 -3.84 -1.85
CA ILE A 152 5.42 -3.29 -2.08
C ILE A 152 4.46 -4.28 -2.70
N GLY A 153 3.22 -4.26 -2.18
CA GLY A 153 2.12 -5.11 -2.66
C GLY A 153 2.22 -6.57 -2.18
N LYS A 154 3.24 -6.92 -1.38
CA LYS A 154 3.38 -8.23 -0.76
C LYS A 154 2.50 -8.32 0.49
N ASN A 155 1.89 -9.47 0.72
CA ASN A 155 1.24 -9.76 1.99
C ASN A 155 2.17 -10.60 2.86
N VAL A 156 2.42 -10.12 4.07
CA VAL A 156 3.33 -10.77 5.01
C VAL A 156 2.72 -10.80 6.40
N ASN A 157 3.12 -11.78 7.19
CA ASN A 157 3.04 -11.73 8.63
C ASN A 157 4.28 -11.00 9.16
N LEU A 158 4.11 -10.18 10.19
CA LEU A 158 5.16 -9.40 10.82
C LEU A 158 5.30 -9.77 12.30
N ILE A 159 6.53 -9.91 12.80
CA ILE A 159 6.83 -10.07 14.23
C ILE A 159 7.92 -9.07 14.63
N PHE A 160 7.62 -8.29 15.67
CA PHE A 160 8.62 -7.49 16.38
C PHE A 160 9.35 -8.35 17.41
N ASN A 161 10.67 -8.21 17.48
CA ASN A 161 11.49 -8.94 18.44
C ASN A 161 12.70 -8.14 18.92
N ASN A 162 13.34 -8.62 19.99
CA ASN A 162 14.48 -7.95 20.62
C ASN A 162 15.83 -8.28 19.95
N ASN A 163 15.87 -8.29 18.61
CA ASN A 163 17.05 -8.65 17.82
C ASN A 163 17.60 -10.05 18.12
N GLY A 164 16.71 -11.04 18.26
CA GLY A 164 17.08 -12.42 18.56
C GLY A 164 17.58 -12.66 19.99
N GLY A 165 17.42 -11.70 20.89
CA GLY A 165 17.70 -11.84 22.33
C GLY A 165 16.67 -12.68 23.11
N GLY A 166 15.93 -13.55 22.44
CA GLY A 166 14.97 -14.49 23.04
C GLY A 166 13.60 -13.91 23.42
N GLN A 167 13.30 -12.65 23.09
CA GLN A 167 11.98 -12.05 23.29
C GLN A 167 11.35 -11.61 21.97
N GLN A 168 10.07 -11.88 21.81
CA GLN A 168 9.27 -11.48 20.65
C GLN A 168 7.81 -11.35 21.05
N ILE A 169 7.01 -10.65 20.24
CA ILE A 169 5.56 -10.64 20.45
C ILE A 169 4.99 -11.95 19.86
N GLU A 170 4.49 -12.83 20.72
CA GLU A 170 4.11 -14.21 20.35
C GLU A 170 2.74 -14.34 19.67
N ASP A 171 2.02 -13.24 19.47
CA ASP A 171 0.60 -13.26 19.07
C ASP A 171 0.40 -13.51 17.55
N GLY A 172 0.97 -14.62 17.06
CA GLY A 172 0.71 -15.19 15.73
C GLY A 172 1.31 -14.46 14.53
N GLY A 173 1.97 -13.34 14.75
CA GLY A 173 2.40 -12.44 13.69
C GLY A 173 1.24 -11.60 13.13
N LEU A 174 1.53 -10.36 12.80
CA LEU A 174 0.58 -9.43 12.21
C LEU A 174 0.54 -9.64 10.69
N TYR A 175 -0.57 -10.14 10.17
CA TYR A 175 -0.80 -10.22 8.73
C TYR A 175 -1.20 -8.86 8.14
N THR A 176 -0.42 -8.35 7.19
CA THR A 176 -0.70 -7.06 6.53
C THR A 176 -0.14 -6.99 5.11
N ALA A 177 -0.76 -6.14 4.28
CA ALA A 177 -0.22 -5.80 2.97
C ALA A 177 0.82 -4.68 3.13
N LEU A 178 1.97 -4.83 2.48
CA LEU A 178 3.08 -3.88 2.54
C LEU A 178 2.88 -2.75 1.53
N ILE A 179 2.03 -1.79 1.86
CA ILE A 179 1.75 -0.61 1.01
C ILE A 179 1.51 0.60 1.90
N GLY A 180 2.16 1.71 1.55
CA GLY A 180 2.01 2.98 2.24
C GLY A 180 2.52 2.95 3.69
N ASP A 181 2.05 3.88 4.49
CA ASP A 181 2.44 3.96 5.89
C ASP A 181 1.58 3.04 6.76
N ILE A 182 2.23 2.33 7.67
CA ILE A 182 1.60 1.45 8.65
C ILE A 182 2.11 1.82 10.04
N TYR A 183 1.22 2.03 11.00
CA TYR A 183 1.58 2.53 12.33
C TYR A 183 1.26 1.49 13.42
N PHE A 184 2.19 1.32 14.35
CA PHE A 184 2.04 0.44 15.52
C PHE A 184 2.47 1.13 16.80
N SER A 185 1.83 0.73 17.89
CA SER A 185 2.41 0.82 19.23
C SER A 185 2.74 -0.58 19.72
N ILE A 186 3.90 -0.76 20.34
CA ILE A 186 4.30 -2.06 20.88
C ILE A 186 4.71 -1.95 22.34
N THR A 187 4.47 -3.03 23.07
CA THR A 187 5.09 -3.34 24.36
C THR A 187 5.95 -4.59 24.21
N ALA A 188 6.54 -5.09 25.30
CA ALA A 188 7.33 -6.32 25.26
C ALA A 188 6.52 -7.56 24.84
N THR A 189 5.19 -7.52 24.96
CA THR A 189 4.33 -8.70 24.80
C THR A 189 3.14 -8.49 23.87
N SER A 190 2.90 -7.28 23.38
CA SER A 190 1.74 -6.97 22.55
C SER A 190 2.04 -5.88 21.53
N TYR A 191 1.25 -5.86 20.46
CA TYR A 191 1.20 -4.76 19.50
C TYR A 191 -0.24 -4.25 19.37
N GLU A 192 -0.37 -2.99 18.98
CA GLU A 192 -1.62 -2.36 18.56
C GLU A 192 -1.38 -1.70 17.22
N LYS A 193 -2.22 -2.01 16.21
CA LYS A 193 -2.22 -1.27 14.95
C LYS A 193 -2.93 0.06 15.17
N LEU A 194 -2.23 1.15 14.91
CA LEU A 194 -2.74 2.50 15.09
C LEU A 194 -3.39 3.00 13.79
N PRO A 195 -4.38 3.90 13.88
CA PRO A 195 -4.84 4.65 12.72
C PRO A 195 -3.68 5.52 12.17
N LYS A 196 -3.78 5.86 10.88
CA LYS A 196 -2.89 6.85 10.29
C LYS A 196 -3.08 8.19 11.02
N PRO A 197 -2.00 8.84 11.51
CA PRO A 197 -2.07 10.11 12.26
C PRO A 197 -2.64 11.29 11.47
#